data_AF-A0AAU4T6M9-F1
#
_entry.id   AF-A0AAU4T6M9-F1
#
_cell.length_a   1.000
_cell.length_b   1.000
_cell.length_c   1.000
_cell.angle_alpha   90.00
_cell.angle_beta   90.00
_cell.angle_gamma   90.00
#
_symmetry.space_group_name_H-M   'P 1'
#
loop_
_entity.id
_entity.type
_entity.pdbx_description
1 polymer ?
#
loop_
_entity_poly.entity_id
_entity_poly.type
_entity_poly.pdbx_seq_one_letter_code
_entity_poly.pdbx_strand_id
1 'polypeptide(L)'
;MDWTLASGVLGVPFGSRPKLRRSWDRSASKQMGLIEGRVEYGDRRGRELGFPTANIVLGDESVSDGVWAGLVRLPDGATYGAAVSVGRRATFYGRDGIRLLEAHLLDFCGDLYGQWLRVRLDHRIRPQRRFFEVEALVKQMHQDIADARLWLHSNACPRVSGGIADQP
;
A
#
# COMPACT_ATOMS: atom_id res chain seq x y z
N MET A 1 -31.53 7.06 -47.85
CA MET A 1 -31.80 7.50 -46.46
C MET A 1 -30.51 8.08 -45.96
N ASP A 2 -30.55 9.39 -45.78
CA ASP A 2 -29.47 10.28 -45.36
C ASP A 2 -29.12 10.06 -43.87
N TRP A 3 -27.87 10.34 -43.50
CA TRP A 3 -27.44 11.09 -42.31
C TRP A 3 -25.90 11.14 -42.32
N THR A 4 -25.37 12.21 -42.90
CA THR A 4 -24.02 12.73 -42.64
C THR A 4 -24.10 13.75 -41.50
N LEU A 5 -23.04 13.81 -40.68
CA LEU A 5 -22.49 14.96 -39.92
C LEU A 5 -22.65 15.02 -38.39
N ALA A 6 -21.48 15.37 -37.79
CA ALA A 6 -21.21 16.10 -36.55
C ALA A 6 -21.41 15.29 -35.24
N SER A 7 -20.50 15.22 -34.27
CA SER A 7 -19.42 16.10 -33.81
C SER A 7 -18.48 15.21 -32.96
N GLY A 8 -17.15 15.32 -33.03
CA GLY A 8 -16.43 16.25 -32.17
C GLY A 8 -16.52 15.89 -30.69
N VAL A 9 -15.72 14.94 -30.21
CA VAL A 9 -15.24 14.95 -28.80
C VAL A 9 -13.78 14.57 -28.79
N LEU A 10 -12.98 15.53 -28.34
CA LEU A 10 -11.55 15.44 -28.08
C LEU A 10 -11.19 14.21 -27.26
N GLY A 11 -10.01 13.67 -27.56
CA GLY A 11 -9.33 12.73 -26.68
C GLY A 11 -9.29 13.26 -25.26
N VAL A 12 -9.87 12.50 -24.34
CA VAL A 12 -9.67 12.70 -22.91
C VAL A 12 -8.19 12.40 -22.64
N PRO A 13 -7.37 13.38 -22.24
CA PRO A 13 -6.05 13.05 -21.75
C PRO A 13 -6.23 12.21 -20.48
N PHE A 14 -5.46 11.12 -20.38
CA PHE A 14 -5.33 10.32 -19.17
C PHE A 14 -5.20 11.26 -17.97
N GLY A 15 -6.29 11.34 -17.20
CA GLY A 15 -6.38 12.24 -16.06
C GLY A 15 -5.24 11.92 -15.09
N SER A 16 -4.36 12.89 -14.90
CA SER A 16 -3.40 12.92 -13.81
C SER A 16 -4.16 12.72 -12.51
N ARG A 17 -4.16 11.49 -11.99
CA ARG A 17 -4.73 11.17 -10.68
C ARG A 17 -4.03 12.03 -9.62
N PRO A 18 -4.73 12.48 -8.56
CA PRO A 18 -4.14 13.43 -7.62
C PRO A 18 -2.90 12.83 -6.98
N LYS A 19 -1.72 13.34 -7.34
CA LYS A 19 -0.48 13.08 -6.60
C LYS A 19 -0.69 13.67 -5.21
N LEU A 20 -0.87 12.82 -4.19
CA LEU A 20 -0.81 13.26 -2.81
C LEU A 20 0.63 13.73 -2.52
N ARG A 21 0.93 15.01 -2.79
CA ARG A 21 2.10 15.71 -2.24
C ARG A 21 1.81 15.97 -0.77
N ARG A 22 2.07 14.99 0.10
CA ARG A 22 2.12 15.21 1.54
C ARG A 22 3.57 15.20 1.99
N SER A 23 3.92 16.21 2.79
CA SER A 23 5.22 16.27 3.44
C SER A 23 5.33 15.11 4.43
N TRP A 24 6.51 14.50 4.44
CA TRP A 24 6.94 13.48 5.40
C TRP A 24 7.23 14.12 6.76
N ASP A 25 6.37 15.03 7.21
CA ASP A 25 6.71 15.86 8.36
C ASP A 25 6.54 15.09 9.67
N ARG A 26 7.62 15.13 10.43
CA ARG A 26 7.88 14.40 11.66
C ARG A 26 7.03 15.01 12.78
N SER A 27 5.77 14.64 12.85
CA SER A 27 4.94 14.96 14.00
C SER A 27 4.54 13.68 14.74
N ALA A 28 5.42 13.33 15.68
CA ALA A 28 5.23 12.55 16.90
C ALA A 28 3.98 11.67 17.00
N SER A 29 4.13 10.40 16.62
CA SER A 29 3.55 9.27 17.35
C SER A 29 4.42 8.05 17.03
N LYS A 30 4.98 7.44 18.07
CA LYS A 30 5.95 6.32 18.10
C LYS A 30 6.10 5.60 16.73
N GLN A 31 7.12 6.01 15.97
CA GLN A 31 7.36 5.61 14.59
C GLN A 31 7.88 4.16 14.55
N MET A 32 6.98 3.17 14.57
CA MET A 32 7.34 1.75 14.49
C MET A 32 7.24 1.28 13.04
N GLY A 33 8.39 0.99 12.41
CA GLY A 33 8.46 0.27 11.13
C GLY A 33 8.55 1.16 9.89
N LEU A 34 9.57 2.01 9.82
CA LEU A 34 10.06 2.50 8.52
C LEU A 34 11.00 1.45 7.95
N ILE A 35 10.64 0.91 6.79
CA ILE A 35 11.37 -0.12 6.07
C ILE A 35 11.84 0.47 4.75
N GLU A 36 13.10 0.25 4.41
CA GLU A 36 13.64 0.59 3.10
C GLU A 36 14.14 -0.68 2.44
N GLY A 37 13.76 -0.92 1.19
CA GLY A 37 14.20 -2.13 0.51
C GLY A 37 13.94 -2.12 -0.98
N ARG A 38 14.69 -2.97 -1.66
CA ARG A 38 14.53 -3.20 -3.09
C ARG A 38 13.37 -4.16 -3.33
N VAL A 39 12.55 -3.84 -4.33
CA VAL A 39 11.45 -4.70 -4.75
C VAL A 39 12.00 -5.89 -5.50
N GLU A 40 11.79 -7.07 -4.94
CA GLU A 40 12.20 -8.35 -5.50
C GLU A 40 11.06 -9.02 -6.26
N TYR A 41 11.43 -9.93 -7.16
CA TYR A 41 10.49 -10.83 -7.79
C TYR A 41 9.96 -11.84 -6.77
N GLY A 42 8.66 -11.79 -6.50
CA GLY A 42 7.96 -12.83 -5.74
C GLY A 42 7.42 -13.94 -6.64
N ASP A 43 6.62 -14.84 -6.08
CA ASP A 43 5.98 -15.95 -6.81
C ASP A 43 4.90 -15.53 -7.80
N ARG A 44 4.64 -14.22 -7.95
CA ARG A 44 3.59 -13.62 -8.80
C ARG A 44 2.15 -14.07 -8.48
N ARG A 45 1.94 -14.93 -7.49
CA ARG A 45 0.61 -15.40 -7.03
C ARG A 45 -0.37 -14.27 -6.76
N GLY A 46 0.06 -13.20 -6.09
CA GLY A 46 -0.78 -12.02 -5.87
C GLY A 46 -1.29 -11.42 -7.18
N ARG A 47 -0.42 -11.28 -8.18
CA ARG A 47 -0.77 -10.74 -9.50
C ARG A 47 -1.77 -11.63 -10.25
N GLU A 48 -1.62 -12.95 -10.16
CA GLU A 48 -2.58 -13.91 -10.76
C GLU A 48 -3.97 -13.81 -10.11
N LEU A 49 -4.02 -13.46 -8.82
CA LEU A 49 -5.25 -13.23 -8.07
C LEU A 49 -5.80 -11.80 -8.19
N GLY A 50 -5.18 -10.93 -8.98
CA GLY A 50 -5.60 -9.52 -9.17
C GLY A 50 -5.02 -8.52 -8.18
N PHE A 51 -4.07 -8.93 -7.34
CA PHE A 51 -3.43 -8.13 -6.29
C PHE A 51 -1.92 -8.03 -6.50
N PRO A 52 -1.43 -7.19 -7.43
CA PRO A 52 0.00 -6.98 -7.57
C PRO A 52 0.58 -6.43 -6.26
N THR A 53 1.67 -7.04 -5.79
CA THR A 53 2.39 -6.64 -4.58
C THR A 53 3.86 -6.39 -4.87
N ALA A 54 4.40 -5.35 -4.25
CA ALA A 54 5.84 -5.13 -4.17
C ALA A 54 6.39 -5.95 -2.98
N ASN A 55 7.32 -6.87 -3.25
CA ASN A 55 7.90 -7.74 -2.23
C ASN A 55 9.26 -7.22 -1.80
N ILE A 56 9.45 -7.02 -0.50
CA ILE A 56 10.70 -6.57 0.10
C ILE A 56 11.13 -7.61 1.12
N VAL A 57 12.37 -8.10 1.01
CA VAL A 57 12.95 -9.01 2.00
C VAL A 57 13.25 -8.23 3.26
N LEU A 58 12.75 -8.73 4.38
CA LEU A 58 13.03 -8.17 5.69
C LEU A 58 14.23 -8.89 6.31
N GLY A 59 15.12 -8.12 6.91
CA GLY A 59 16.23 -8.59 7.74
C GLY A 59 15.79 -8.75 9.19
N ASP A 60 16.57 -8.20 10.12
CA ASP A 60 16.31 -8.25 11.56
C ASP A 60 15.38 -7.11 12.05
N GLU A 61 14.49 -6.63 11.17
CA GLU A 61 13.60 -5.53 11.52
C GLU A 61 12.55 -5.98 12.56
N SER A 62 12.47 -5.23 13.66
CA SER A 62 11.58 -5.48 14.81
C SER A 62 10.11 -5.11 14.55
N VAL A 63 9.62 -5.40 13.35
CA VAL A 63 8.20 -5.28 12.99
C VAL A 63 7.44 -6.53 13.44
N SER A 64 6.18 -6.41 13.83
CA SER A 64 5.34 -7.58 14.12
C SER A 64 4.68 -8.13 12.85
N ASP A 65 4.63 -9.45 12.71
CA ASP A 65 3.92 -10.11 11.61
C ASP A 65 2.43 -9.75 11.64
N GLY A 66 1.84 -9.43 10.49
CA GLY A 66 0.44 -9.06 10.38
C GLY A 66 0.15 -8.33 9.08
N VAL A 67 -1.09 -7.88 8.95
CA VAL A 67 -1.50 -6.98 7.86
C VAL A 67 -1.66 -5.58 8.43
N TRP A 68 -1.15 -4.60 7.68
CA TRP A 68 -1.01 -3.22 8.09
C TRP A 68 -1.59 -2.27 7.04
N ALA A 69 -2.15 -1.15 7.50
CA ALA A 69 -2.29 0.05 6.68
C ALA A 69 -0.99 0.85 6.78
N GLY A 70 -0.52 1.37 5.66
CA GLY A 70 0.73 2.13 5.61
C GLY A 70 0.85 3.04 4.40
N LEU A 71 2.01 3.71 4.31
CA LEU A 71 2.39 4.55 3.17
C LEU A 71 3.64 3.99 2.49
N VAL A 72 3.68 4.10 1.17
CA VAL A 72 4.83 3.74 0.33
C VAL A 72 5.31 4.96 -0.43
N ARG A 73 6.60 5.29 -0.29
CA ARG A 73 7.29 6.28 -1.12
C ARG A 73 8.00 5.60 -2.28
N LEU A 74 7.79 6.12 -3.48
CA LEU A 74 8.56 5.77 -4.66
C LEU A 74 9.80 6.68 -4.80
N PRO A 75 10.81 6.29 -5.62
CA PRO A 75 12.01 7.09 -5.89
C PRO A 75 11.72 8.48 -6.47
N ASP A 76 10.64 8.61 -7.27
CA ASP A 76 10.20 9.88 -7.86
C ASP A 76 9.55 10.84 -6.84
N GLY A 77 9.46 10.42 -5.57
CA GLY A 77 8.87 11.17 -4.48
C GLY A 77 7.36 11.02 -4.33
N ALA A 78 6.69 10.30 -5.24
CA ALA A 78 5.27 9.99 -5.09
C ALA A 78 5.02 9.12 -3.84
N THR A 79 3.90 9.37 -3.17
CA THR A 79 3.49 8.60 -1.99
C THR A 79 2.12 8.00 -2.22
N TYR A 80 1.99 6.70 -1.94
CA TYR A 80 0.76 5.94 -2.08
C TYR A 80 0.36 5.32 -0.74
N GLY A 81 -0.94 5.24 -0.49
CA GLY A 81 -1.45 4.36 0.57
C GLY A 81 -1.24 2.90 0.19
N ALA A 82 -1.10 2.02 1.17
CA ALA A 82 -0.94 0.59 0.92
C ALA A 82 -1.58 -0.28 2.00
N ALA A 83 -2.06 -1.45 1.57
CA ALA A 83 -2.24 -2.60 2.44
C ALA A 83 -0.95 -3.42 2.41
N VAL A 84 -0.37 -3.71 3.57
CA VAL A 84 0.97 -4.28 3.70
C VAL A 84 0.93 -5.54 4.55
N SER A 85 1.24 -6.69 3.95
CA SER A 85 1.40 -7.95 4.66
C SER A 85 2.84 -8.12 5.09
N VAL A 86 3.08 -8.39 6.37
CA VAL A 86 4.40 -8.73 6.93
C VAL A 86 4.33 -10.13 7.51
N GLY A 87 5.16 -11.05 7.01
CA GLY A 87 5.13 -12.43 7.49
C GLY A 87 6.27 -13.28 6.93
N ARG A 88 6.33 -14.52 7.38
CA ARG A 88 7.29 -15.52 6.88
C ARG A 88 6.64 -16.40 5.83
N ARG A 89 7.33 -16.55 4.71
CA ARG A 89 6.97 -17.56 3.72
C ARG A 89 7.50 -18.91 4.20
N ALA A 90 6.60 -19.83 4.55
CA ALA A 90 7.00 -21.18 4.93
C ALA A 90 7.77 -21.82 3.76
N THR A 91 9.03 -22.18 3.98
CA THR A 91 9.80 -22.98 3.03
C THR A 91 9.52 -24.46 3.31
N PHE A 92 9.79 -25.32 2.33
CA PHE A 92 9.66 -26.78 2.49
C PHE A 92 10.49 -27.35 3.67
N TYR A 93 11.45 -26.60 4.22
CA TYR A 93 12.40 -27.05 5.24
C TYR A 93 12.25 -26.43 6.65
N GLY A 94 11.22 -25.63 6.96
CA GLY A 94 10.91 -25.28 8.36
C GLY A 94 10.54 -23.82 8.66
N ARG A 95 10.62 -23.44 9.94
CA ARG A 95 10.22 -22.12 10.50
C ARG A 95 11.19 -20.96 10.19
N ASP A 96 12.32 -21.25 9.56
CA ASP A 96 13.36 -20.29 9.14
C ASP A 96 13.12 -19.73 7.73
N GLY A 97 11.84 -19.63 7.35
CA GLY A 97 11.45 -19.08 6.06
C GLY A 97 11.76 -17.59 5.93
N ILE A 98 12.05 -17.16 4.70
CA ILE A 98 12.33 -15.75 4.37
C ILE A 98 11.16 -14.89 4.84
N ARG A 99 11.50 -13.84 5.60
CA ARG A 99 10.54 -12.85 6.04
C ARG A 99 10.38 -11.79 4.97
N LEU A 100 9.13 -11.49 4.63
CA LEU A 100 8.79 -10.59 3.54
C LEU A 100 7.81 -9.53 4.04
N LEU A 101 7.95 -8.35 3.45
CA LEU A 101 6.93 -7.33 3.37
C LEU A 101 6.36 -7.36 1.96
N GLU A 102 5.04 -7.53 1.85
CA GLU A 102 4.31 -7.51 0.58
C GLU A 102 3.35 -6.32 0.60
N ALA A 103 3.66 -5.28 -0.17
CA ALA A 103 2.88 -4.05 -0.24
C ALA A 103 1.99 -4.02 -1.48
N HIS A 104 0.67 -3.97 -1.27
CA HIS A 104 -0.30 -3.64 -2.31
C HIS A 104 -0.59 -2.14 -2.27
N LEU A 105 -0.03 -1.39 -3.23
CA LEU A 105 -0.22 0.06 -3.33
C LEU A 105 -1.62 0.35 -3.87
N LEU A 106 -2.37 1.15 -3.11
CA LEU A 106 -3.72 1.57 -3.47
C LEU A 106 -3.68 2.51 -4.67
N ASP A 107 -4.52 2.21 -5.67
CA ASP A 107 -4.70 3.01 -6.88
C ASP A 107 -3.45 3.18 -7.76
N PHE A 108 -2.41 2.39 -7.50
CA PHE A 108 -1.18 2.36 -8.29
C PHE A 108 -1.31 1.38 -9.47
N CYS A 109 -0.78 1.78 -10.62
CA CYS A 109 -0.62 0.93 -11.79
C CYS A 109 0.78 1.15 -12.36
N GLY A 110 1.53 0.07 -12.54
CA GLY A 110 2.90 0.13 -13.05
C GLY A 110 3.73 -1.05 -12.55
N ASP A 111 5.01 -1.02 -12.92
CA ASP A 111 6.00 -2.00 -12.48
C ASP A 111 6.96 -1.35 -11.47
N LEU A 112 7.16 -2.01 -10.32
CA LEU A 112 8.04 -1.57 -9.25
C LEU A 112 9.29 -2.47 -9.11
N TYR A 113 9.43 -3.53 -9.91
CA TYR A 113 10.56 -4.46 -9.79
C TYR A 113 11.91 -3.75 -9.89
N GLY A 114 12.81 -4.11 -8.99
CA GLY A 114 14.16 -3.55 -8.91
C GLY A 114 14.23 -2.14 -8.33
N GLN A 115 13.11 -1.44 -8.10
CA GLN A 115 13.10 -0.12 -7.49
C GLN A 115 13.29 -0.20 -5.96
N TRP A 116 13.85 0.86 -5.39
CA TRP A 116 13.93 1.03 -3.93
C TRP A 116 12.69 1.75 -3.42
N LEU A 117 12.02 1.17 -2.43
CA LEU A 117 10.84 1.76 -1.81
C LEU A 117 11.11 2.08 -0.34
N ARG A 118 10.42 3.11 0.15
CA ARG A 118 10.31 3.38 1.59
C ARG A 118 8.89 3.05 2.03
N VAL A 119 8.73 2.12 2.96
CA VAL A 119 7.43 1.69 3.48
C VAL A 119 7.32 2.08 4.93
N ARG A 120 6.25 2.79 5.29
CA ARG A 120 5.92 3.14 6.67
C ARG A 120 4.68 2.37 7.08
N LEU A 121 4.80 1.58 8.15
CA LEU A 121 3.68 0.85 8.72
C LEU A 121 3.01 1.71 9.79
N ASP A 122 1.72 1.97 9.64
CA ASP A 122 1.02 2.94 10.49
C ASP A 122 0.01 2.29 11.45
N HIS A 123 -0.72 1.28 10.97
CA HIS A 123 -1.74 0.63 11.77
C HIS A 123 -1.88 -0.85 11.43
N ARG A 124 -1.83 -1.72 12.45
CA ARG A 124 -2.01 -3.15 12.27
C ARG A 124 -3.50 -3.46 12.19
N ILE A 125 -3.97 -3.85 11.01
CA ILE A 125 -5.36 -4.23 10.72
C ILE A 125 -5.67 -5.58 11.39
N ARG A 126 -4.78 -6.57 11.23
CA ARG A 126 -4.96 -7.91 11.80
C ARG A 126 -3.66 -8.71 11.94
N PRO A 127 -3.63 -9.77 12.77
CA PRO A 127 -2.56 -10.76 12.73
C PRO A 127 -2.54 -11.57 11.41
N GLN A 128 -1.44 -12.30 11.17
CA GLN A 128 -1.35 -13.26 10.08
C GLN A 128 -2.32 -14.42 10.27
N ARG A 129 -2.86 -14.93 9.16
CA ARG A 129 -3.82 -16.02 9.15
C ARG A 129 -3.52 -16.95 7.97
N ARG A 130 -3.65 -18.26 8.19
CA ARG A 130 -3.58 -19.27 7.13
C ARG A 130 -4.96 -19.44 6.48
N PHE A 131 -4.95 -19.66 5.17
CA PHE A 131 -6.14 -19.96 4.38
C PHE A 131 -5.92 -21.31 3.71
N PHE A 132 -6.94 -22.17 3.78
CA PHE A 132 -6.94 -23.47 3.11
C PHE A 132 -7.60 -23.40 1.73
N GLU A 133 -8.47 -22.41 1.52
CA GLU A 133 -9.19 -22.17 0.27
C GLU A 133 -8.78 -20.84 -0.37
N VAL A 134 -8.57 -20.84 -1.69
CA VAL A 134 -8.17 -19.64 -2.47
C VAL A 134 -9.25 -18.55 -2.40
N GLU A 135 -10.53 -18.93 -2.48
CA GLU A 135 -11.64 -17.97 -2.41
C GLU A 135 -11.66 -17.23 -1.05
N ALA A 136 -11.42 -17.95 0.04
CA ALA A 136 -11.35 -17.36 1.37
C ALA A 136 -10.17 -16.38 1.51
N LEU A 137 -9.03 -16.70 0.89
CA LEU A 137 -7.87 -15.80 0.81
C LEU A 137 -8.23 -14.53 0.04
N VAL A 138 -8.80 -14.64 -1.17
CA VAL A 138 -9.18 -13.50 -2.01
C VAL A 138 -10.18 -12.60 -1.31
N LYS A 139 -11.20 -13.19 -0.66
CA LYS A 139 -12.19 -12.44 0.13
C LYS A 139 -11.52 -11.65 1.26
N GLN A 140 -10.58 -12.26 1.98
CA GLN A 140 -9.84 -11.55 3.02
C GLN A 140 -8.97 -10.42 2.44
N MET A 141 -8.27 -10.65 1.32
CA MET A 141 -7.42 -9.62 0.70
C MET A 141 -8.23 -8.39 0.30
N HIS A 142 -9.44 -8.56 -0.24
CA HIS A 142 -10.36 -7.46 -0.50
C HIS A 142 -10.74 -6.69 0.78
N GLN A 143 -11.05 -7.41 1.86
CA GLN A 143 -11.38 -6.79 3.14
C GLN A 143 -10.18 -5.99 3.70
N ASP A 144 -8.98 -6.57 3.65
CA ASP A 144 -7.75 -5.93 4.13
C ASP A 144 -7.47 -4.62 3.36
N ILE A 145 -7.72 -4.58 2.05
CA ILE A 145 -7.60 -3.38 1.22
C ILE A 145 -8.65 -2.34 1.60
N ALA A 146 -9.90 -2.76 1.83
CA ALA A 146 -10.98 -1.87 2.25
C ALA A 146 -10.69 -1.25 3.63
N ASP A 147 -10.21 -2.05 4.58
CA ASP A 147 -9.85 -1.60 5.93
C ASP A 147 -8.65 -0.64 5.89
N ALA A 148 -7.63 -0.94 5.07
CA ALA A 148 -6.50 -0.04 4.86
C ALA A 148 -6.94 1.31 4.29
N ARG A 149 -7.83 1.29 3.28
CA ARG A 149 -8.44 2.51 2.73
C ARG A 149 -9.17 3.28 3.81
N LEU A 150 -10.07 2.65 4.56
CA LEU A 150 -10.86 3.32 5.59
C LEU A 150 -9.96 3.98 6.65
N TRP A 151 -8.94 3.27 7.11
CA TRP A 151 -8.00 3.78 8.10
C TRP A 151 -7.21 4.98 7.55
N LEU A 152 -6.69 4.88 6.32
CA LEU A 152 -5.93 5.94 5.68
C LEU A 152 -6.78 7.18 5.40
N HIS A 153 -8.04 7.04 4.98
CA HIS A 153 -8.93 8.19 4.80
C HIS A 153 -9.21 8.91 6.13
N SER A 154 -9.43 8.13 7.20
CA SER A 154 -9.77 8.67 8.53
C SER A 154 -8.58 9.33 9.24
N ASN A 155 -7.36 8.90 8.94
CA ASN A 155 -6.14 9.35 9.63
C ASN A 155 -5.16 10.13 8.73
N ALA A 156 -5.46 10.30 7.43
CA ALA A 156 -4.70 11.19 6.56
C ALA A 156 -5.00 12.66 6.84
N CYS A 157 -6.10 13.04 7.51
CA CYS A 157 -6.35 14.45 7.80
C CYS A 157 -5.57 14.89 9.05
N PRO A 158 -4.67 15.90 8.99
CA PRO A 158 -4.24 16.57 10.20
C PRO A 158 -5.50 17.17 10.82
N ARG A 159 -5.84 16.80 12.06
CA ARG A 159 -6.80 17.61 12.82
C ARG A 159 -6.21 19.01 12.87
N VAL A 160 -6.83 19.96 12.18
CA VAL A 160 -6.59 21.36 12.46
C VAL A 160 -7.14 21.56 13.86
N SER A 161 -6.26 21.51 14.86
CA SER A 161 -6.55 22.07 16.18
C SER A 161 -6.82 23.55 15.92
N GLY A 162 -8.10 23.92 15.81
CA GLY A 162 -8.51 25.30 15.67
C GLY A 162 -8.02 26.06 16.90
N GLY A 163 -6.89 26.75 16.76
CA GLY A 163 -6.57 27.87 17.63
C GLY A 163 -7.60 28.94 17.33
N ILE A 164 -8.56 29.11 18.23
CA ILE A 164 -9.30 30.36 18.32
C ILE A 164 -8.26 31.39 18.75
N ALA A 165 -7.75 32.13 17.76
CA ALA A 165 -7.03 33.35 18.01
C ALA A 165 -8.07 34.37 18.49
N ASP A 166 -8.14 34.54 19.81
CA ASP A 166 -8.78 35.67 20.42
C ASP A 166 -7.85 36.88 20.21
N GLN A 167 -8.32 37.90 19.50
CA GLN A 167 -7.73 39.24 19.44
C GLN A 167 -8.80 40.25 19.03
N PRO A 168 -8.66 41.52 19.45
CA PRO A 168 -8.33 42.01 20.79
C PRO A 168 -9.56 42.60 21.52
#